data_AF-A0A9N9A4D2-F1
#
_entry.id   AF-A0A9N9A4D2-F1
#
_cell.length_a   1.000
_cell.length_b   1.000
_cell.length_c   1.000
_cell.angle_alpha   90.00
_cell.angle_beta   90.00
_cell.angle_gamma   90.00
#
_symmetry.space_group_name_H-M   'P 1'
#
loop_
_entity.id
_entity.type
_entity.pdbx_description
1 polymer ?
#
loop_
_entity_poly.entity_id
_entity_poly.type
_entity_poly.pdbx_seq_one_letter_code
_entity_poly.pdbx_strand_id
1 'polypeptide(L)'
;MSEQPDNAGIRNTAIAEGLFEHFNYTPISFIDDVINTINELIYQAADALSEFVKDESSELSIPFEDVEQGLHQFETLLEAAVDHNFDLFEVYSLRNLFTVPADIPVVLSHHQGINLDVTKSDEVQLDRELEKIRKNLLAAKAMSIKLRREIAKTDIRIRKCENYKNEFYYLSSLGKEHNVLPLPEALRVLQNHLQTIKNIYSPLETKYPLSSLPTLPPSSSFDSRMEYLSFIAQKQTENIWGKGGGRVRNARI
;
A
#
# COMPACT_ATOMS: atom_id res chain seq x y z
N MET A 1 -48.25 45.32 29.85
CA MET A 1 -46.85 45.50 30.24
C MET A 1 -46.19 44.14 30.30
N SER A 2 -45.49 43.76 29.25
CA SER A 2 -44.61 42.59 29.23
C SER A 2 -43.23 43.07 29.66
N GLU A 3 -42.81 42.68 30.87
CA GLU A 3 -41.45 42.90 31.36
C GLU A 3 -40.46 42.30 30.34
N GLN A 4 -39.68 43.16 29.69
CA GLN A 4 -38.54 42.72 28.91
C GLN A 4 -37.51 42.16 29.90
N PRO A 5 -36.98 40.94 29.67
CA PRO A 5 -35.94 40.39 30.53
C PRO A 5 -34.71 41.31 30.48
N ASP A 6 -34.06 41.43 31.64
CA ASP A 6 -32.93 42.31 31.91
C ASP A 6 -31.77 42.08 30.93
N ASN A 7 -31.84 42.76 29.78
CA ASN A 7 -30.98 42.56 28.60
C ASN A 7 -29.51 42.89 28.91
N ALA A 8 -29.26 43.68 29.96
CA ALA A 8 -27.91 43.98 30.44
C ALA A 8 -27.24 42.77 31.12
N GLY A 9 -27.99 42.01 31.92
CA GLY A 9 -27.46 40.82 32.61
C GLY A 9 -27.09 39.70 31.63
N ILE A 10 -27.90 39.51 30.60
CA ILE A 10 -27.69 38.50 29.55
C ILE A 10 -26.48 38.83 28.68
N ARG A 11 -26.26 40.12 28.37
CA ARG A 11 -25.09 40.56 27.59
C ARG A 11 -23.79 40.40 28.37
N ASN A 12 -23.79 40.70 29.66
CA ASN A 12 -22.61 40.54 30.52
C ASN A 12 -22.22 39.07 30.67
N THR A 13 -23.19 38.15 30.72
CA THR A 13 -22.91 36.70 30.78
C THR A 13 -22.34 36.18 29.47
N ALA A 14 -22.89 36.57 28.32
CA ALA A 14 -22.36 36.17 27.00
C ALA A 14 -20.93 36.68 26.76
N ILE A 15 -20.60 37.89 27.24
CA ILE A 15 -19.25 38.45 27.15
C ILE A 15 -18.27 37.67 28.05
N ALA A 16 -18.71 37.30 29.27
CA ALA A 16 -17.90 36.48 30.17
C ALA A 16 -17.64 35.08 29.59
N GLU A 17 -18.65 34.45 28.98
CA GLU A 17 -18.49 33.16 28.28
C GLU A 17 -17.50 33.26 27.12
N GLY A 18 -17.56 34.33 26.33
CA GLY A 18 -16.59 34.56 25.25
C GLY A 18 -15.14 34.75 25.75
N LEU A 19 -14.96 35.34 26.94
CA LEU A 19 -13.65 35.42 27.58
C LEU A 19 -13.16 34.06 28.06
N PHE A 20 -14.03 33.23 28.66
CA PHE A 20 -13.67 31.87 29.07
C PHE A 20 -13.26 31.02 27.87
N GLU A 21 -13.95 31.19 26.75
CA GLU A 21 -13.59 30.52 25.50
C GLU A 21 -12.24 31.01 24.97
N HIS A 22 -11.97 32.32 25.02
CA HIS A 22 -10.69 32.88 24.58
C HIS A 22 -9.50 32.36 25.39
N PHE A 23 -9.65 32.34 26.71
CA PHE A 23 -8.59 31.95 27.63
C PHE A 23 -8.48 30.42 27.79
N ASN A 24 -9.53 29.68 27.45
CA ASN A 24 -9.67 28.25 27.70
C ASN A 24 -9.59 27.84 29.19
N TYR A 25 -9.72 28.81 30.10
CA TYR A 25 -9.82 28.62 31.55
C TYR A 25 -10.77 29.66 32.15
N THR A 26 -11.26 29.38 33.36
CA THR A 26 -12.05 30.36 34.11
C THR A 26 -11.13 31.29 34.90
N PRO A 27 -11.40 32.61 34.95
CA PRO A 27 -10.65 33.57 35.76
C PRO A 27 -10.50 33.17 37.22
N ILE A 28 -11.53 32.53 37.79
CA ILE A 28 -11.51 32.02 39.16
C ILE A 28 -10.42 30.96 39.31
N SER A 29 -10.34 29.99 38.39
CA SER A 29 -9.27 28.97 38.41
C SER A 29 -7.87 29.59 38.33
N PHE A 30 -7.70 30.64 37.51
CA PHE A 30 -6.41 31.33 37.41
C PHE A 30 -6.05 32.03 38.73
N ILE A 31 -7.02 32.70 39.36
CA ILE A 31 -6.79 33.41 40.63
C ILE A 31 -6.51 32.40 41.75
N ASP A 32 -7.25 31.29 41.81
CA ASP A 32 -7.02 30.21 42.78
C ASP A 32 -5.60 29.65 42.66
N ASP A 33 -5.13 29.38 41.43
CA ASP A 33 -3.77 28.89 41.18
C ASP A 33 -2.70 29.91 41.65
N VAL A 34 -2.94 31.21 41.43
CA VAL A 34 -2.05 32.27 41.91
C VAL A 34 -2.02 32.32 43.45
N ILE A 35 -3.19 32.29 44.11
CA ILE A 35 -3.29 32.32 45.57
C ILE A 35 -2.59 31.09 46.18
N ASN A 36 -2.84 29.90 45.63
CA ASN A 36 -2.20 28.67 46.08
C ASN A 36 -0.68 28.75 45.96
N THR A 37 -0.17 29.20 44.81
CA THR A 37 1.27 29.36 44.58
C THR A 37 1.89 30.35 45.57
N ILE A 38 1.19 31.44 45.88
CA ILE A 38 1.71 32.47 46.78
C ILE A 38 1.72 31.98 48.22
N ASN A 39 0.67 31.29 48.66
CA ASN A 39 0.64 30.66 49.98
C ASN A 39 1.80 29.65 50.14
N GLU A 40 2.05 28.81 49.13
CA GLU A 40 3.20 27.90 49.15
C GLU A 40 4.54 28.65 49.27
N LEU A 41 4.72 29.73 48.51
CA LEU A 41 5.95 30.54 48.55
C LEU A 41 6.13 31.27 49.88
N ILE A 42 5.03 31.73 50.50
CA ILE A 42 5.05 32.39 51.80
C ILE A 42 5.50 31.43 52.88
N TYR A 43 4.94 30.21 52.92
CA TYR A 43 5.37 29.20 53.87
C TYR A 43 6.83 28.82 53.67
N GLN A 44 7.28 28.65 52.43
CA GLN A 44 8.69 28.38 52.13
C GLN A 44 9.62 29.52 52.59
N ALA A 45 9.22 30.77 52.39
CA ALA A 45 10.00 31.93 52.81
C ALA A 45 10.00 32.11 54.33
N ALA A 46 8.86 31.88 54.98
CA ALA A 46 8.73 31.88 56.43
C ALA A 46 9.60 30.79 57.04
N ASP A 47 9.54 29.56 56.55
CA ASP A 47 10.38 28.44 57.00
C ASP A 47 11.88 28.74 56.84
N ALA A 48 12.29 29.29 55.70
CA ALA A 48 13.69 29.66 55.46
C ALA A 48 14.16 30.78 56.41
N LEU A 49 13.31 31.77 56.69
CA LEU A 49 13.58 32.80 57.68
C LEU A 49 13.65 32.20 59.09
N SER A 50 12.74 31.29 59.41
CA SER A 50 12.69 30.56 60.68
C SER A 50 13.98 29.80 60.94
N GLU A 51 14.50 29.09 59.95
CA GLU A 51 15.76 28.36 60.03
C GLU A 51 16.94 29.33 60.22
N PHE A 52 17.01 30.39 59.40
CA PHE A 52 18.07 31.40 59.49
C PHE A 52 18.14 32.09 60.86
N VAL A 53 16.99 32.53 61.39
CA VAL A 53 16.94 33.22 62.70
C VAL A 53 17.26 32.25 63.83
N LYS A 54 16.86 30.98 63.74
CA LYS A 54 17.23 29.95 64.73
C LYS A 54 18.73 29.73 64.74
N ASP A 55 19.38 29.64 63.59
CA ASP A 55 20.83 29.49 63.48
C ASP A 55 21.59 30.67 64.11
N GLU A 56 21.23 31.93 63.77
CA GLU A 56 21.85 33.12 64.37
C GLU A 56 21.60 33.21 65.88
N SER A 57 20.38 32.87 66.35
CA SER A 57 20.05 32.94 67.77
C SER A 57 20.90 31.99 68.63
N SER A 58 21.31 30.86 68.05
CA SER A 58 22.18 29.88 68.70
C SER A 58 23.60 30.43 68.94
N GLU A 59 24.09 31.26 68.01
CA GLU A 59 25.41 31.92 68.12
C GLU A 59 25.39 33.07 69.14
N LEU A 60 24.26 33.77 69.25
CA LEU A 60 24.05 34.92 70.14
C LEU A 60 23.53 34.57 71.54
N SER A 61 23.25 33.29 71.84
CA SER A 61 22.71 32.81 73.13
C SER A 61 21.40 33.50 73.54
N ILE A 62 20.54 33.81 72.57
CA ILE A 62 19.19 34.38 72.80
C ILE A 62 18.25 33.25 73.24
N PRO A 63 17.29 33.48 74.17
CA PRO A 63 16.29 32.48 74.53
C PRO A 63 15.48 32.01 73.31
N PHE A 64 15.46 30.71 73.05
CA PHE A 64 14.74 30.11 71.91
C PHE A 64 13.22 30.41 71.95
N GLU A 65 12.65 30.50 73.14
CA GLU A 65 11.20 30.72 73.34
C GLU A 65 10.75 32.11 72.87
N ASP A 66 11.56 33.15 73.10
CA ASP A 66 11.27 34.51 72.63
C ASP A 66 11.36 34.60 71.10
N VAL A 67 12.30 33.87 70.50
CA VAL A 67 12.49 33.80 69.04
C VAL A 67 11.32 33.06 68.38
N GLU A 68 10.94 31.90 68.92
CA GLU A 68 9.81 31.11 68.42
C GLU A 68 8.50 31.90 68.53
N GLN A 69 8.28 32.61 69.64
CA GLN A 69 7.11 33.46 69.81
C GLN A 69 7.08 34.63 68.80
N GLY A 70 8.21 35.31 68.60
CA GLY A 70 8.30 36.41 67.64
C GLY A 70 8.09 35.96 66.19
N LEU A 71 8.62 34.79 65.86
CA LEU A 71 8.47 34.16 64.54
C LEU A 71 7.02 33.72 64.28
N HIS A 72 6.37 33.13 65.28
CA HIS A 72 4.95 32.77 65.16
C HIS A 72 4.04 33.99 65.01
N GLN A 73 4.35 35.09 65.71
CA GLN A 73 3.65 36.37 65.50
C GLN A 73 3.90 36.92 64.10
N PHE A 74 5.12 36.81 63.57
CA PHE A 74 5.46 37.21 62.22
C PHE A 74 4.67 36.40 61.18
N GLU A 75 4.62 35.06 61.31
CA GLU A 75 3.83 34.19 60.44
C GLU A 75 2.36 34.60 60.44
N THR A 76 1.75 34.76 61.62
CA THR A 76 0.35 35.16 61.75
C THR A 76 0.08 36.53 61.11
N LEU A 77 0.99 37.48 61.27
CA LEU A 77 0.88 38.80 60.65
C LEU A 77 1.03 38.73 59.12
N LEU A 78 1.94 37.89 58.63
CA LEU A 78 2.18 37.69 57.22
C LEU A 78 0.96 37.04 56.56
N GLU A 79 0.40 35.99 57.15
CA GLU A 79 -0.84 35.34 56.71
C GLU A 79 -1.99 36.35 56.62
N ALA A 80 -2.23 37.12 57.69
CA ALA A 80 -3.31 38.12 57.71
C ALA A 80 -3.12 39.23 56.66
N ALA A 81 -1.87 39.67 56.43
CA ALA A 81 -1.56 40.68 55.43
C ALA A 81 -1.72 40.14 53.99
N VAL A 82 -1.35 38.88 53.77
CA VAL A 82 -1.47 38.21 52.47
C VAL A 82 -2.94 37.99 52.16
N ASP A 83 -3.70 37.34 53.03
CA ASP A 83 -5.13 37.09 52.83
C ASP A 83 -5.88 38.38 52.46
N HIS A 84 -5.66 39.45 53.23
CA HIS A 84 -6.33 40.73 52.95
C HIS A 84 -6.00 41.32 51.58
N ASN A 85 -4.73 41.28 51.18
CA ASN A 85 -4.29 41.83 49.89
C ASN A 85 -4.70 40.94 48.72
N PHE A 86 -4.73 39.62 48.92
CA PHE A 86 -5.13 38.67 47.88
C PHE A 86 -6.64 38.60 47.69
N ASP A 87 -7.45 38.81 48.73
CA ASP A 87 -8.89 39.05 48.61
C ASP A 87 -9.16 40.30 47.73
N LEU A 88 -8.41 41.39 47.96
CA LEU A 88 -8.50 42.60 47.16
C LEU A 88 -8.07 42.36 45.70
N PHE A 89 -7.00 41.59 45.51
CA PHE A 89 -6.52 41.19 44.19
C PHE A 89 -7.55 40.34 43.44
N GLU A 90 -8.20 39.37 44.10
CA GLU A 90 -9.25 38.54 43.51
C GLU A 90 -10.40 39.43 43.02
N VAL A 91 -10.94 40.26 43.90
CA VAL A 91 -12.06 41.14 43.57
C VAL A 91 -11.70 42.12 42.44
N TYR A 92 -10.51 42.71 42.50
CA TYR A 92 -10.05 43.65 41.48
C TYR A 92 -9.88 42.95 40.11
N SER A 93 -9.28 41.76 40.10
CA SER A 93 -9.01 40.99 38.88
C SER A 93 -10.31 40.56 38.20
N LEU A 94 -11.25 40.00 38.96
CA LEU A 94 -12.55 39.60 38.43
C LEU A 94 -13.35 40.79 37.90
N ARG A 95 -13.30 41.93 38.59
CA ARG A 95 -14.08 43.12 38.23
C ARG A 95 -13.49 43.94 37.07
N ASN A 96 -12.16 43.97 36.91
CA ASN A 96 -11.51 44.89 35.98
C ASN A 96 -10.66 44.21 34.90
N LEU A 97 -9.93 43.13 35.23
CA LEU A 97 -9.03 42.47 34.26
C LEU A 97 -9.80 41.49 33.38
N PHE A 98 -10.67 40.69 33.99
CA PHE A 98 -11.47 39.68 33.31
C PHE A 98 -12.89 40.16 32.97
N THR A 99 -13.08 41.47 32.88
CA THR A 99 -14.35 42.08 32.48
C THR A 99 -14.14 42.91 31.23
N VAL A 100 -14.95 42.66 30.21
CA VAL A 100 -15.01 43.50 29.01
C VAL A 100 -16.23 44.40 29.10
N PRO A 101 -16.09 45.72 28.84
CA PRO A 101 -17.23 46.64 28.79
C PRO A 101 -18.28 46.21 27.77
N ALA A 102 -19.56 46.33 28.12
CA ALA A 102 -20.69 45.95 27.27
C ALA A 102 -20.77 46.70 25.93
N ASP A 103 -20.04 47.82 25.81
CA ASP A 103 -20.02 48.67 24.62
C ASP A 103 -19.03 48.18 23.55
N ILE A 104 -18.18 47.20 23.85
CA ILE A 104 -17.17 46.68 22.92
C ILE A 104 -17.68 45.40 22.27
N PRO A 105 -17.94 45.39 20.94
CA PRO A 105 -18.28 44.17 20.23
C PRO A 105 -17.01 43.32 20.03
N VAL A 106 -16.71 42.46 21.01
CA VAL A 106 -15.61 41.49 20.90
C VAL A 106 -16.08 40.32 20.07
N VAL A 107 -15.50 40.15 18.88
CA VAL A 107 -15.66 38.96 18.04
C VAL A 107 -14.37 38.15 18.13
N LEU A 108 -14.45 36.96 18.70
CA LEU A 108 -13.32 36.04 18.80
C LEU A 108 -12.87 35.61 17.40
N SER A 109 -11.57 35.34 17.22
CA SER A 109 -11.00 34.98 15.93
C SER A 109 -11.68 33.77 15.27
N HIS A 110 -12.10 32.79 16.07
CA HIS A 110 -12.80 31.60 15.59
C HIS A 110 -14.29 31.82 15.33
N HIS A 111 -14.87 32.95 15.78
CA HIS A 111 -16.22 33.38 15.42
C HIS A 111 -16.23 34.23 14.14
N GLN A 112 -15.06 34.59 13.59
CA GLN A 112 -14.98 35.34 12.35
C GLN A 112 -15.46 34.47 11.17
N GLY A 113 -16.51 34.93 10.49
CA GLY A 113 -17.07 34.25 9.32
C GLY A 113 -18.03 33.10 9.63
N ILE A 114 -18.35 32.86 10.91
CA ILE A 114 -19.46 31.97 11.27
C ILE A 114 -20.76 32.75 11.08
N ASN A 115 -21.61 32.27 10.19
CA ASN A 115 -22.98 32.75 10.09
C ASN A 115 -23.84 31.96 11.08
N LEU A 116 -24.34 32.61 12.13
CA LEU A 116 -25.21 32.00 13.14
C LEU A 116 -26.69 32.09 12.76
N ASP A 117 -27.04 32.77 11.65
CA ASP A 117 -28.42 32.87 11.14
C ASP A 117 -28.84 31.65 10.31
N VAL A 118 -28.15 30.51 10.47
CA VAL A 118 -28.45 29.27 9.75
C VAL A 118 -29.76 28.70 10.26
N THR A 119 -30.70 28.40 9.36
CA THR A 119 -31.98 27.81 9.76
C THR A 119 -31.85 26.29 9.87
N LYS A 120 -32.70 25.66 10.70
CA LYS A 120 -32.79 24.19 10.80
C LYS A 120 -33.05 23.52 9.44
N SER A 121 -33.65 24.23 8.50
CA SER A 121 -33.84 23.73 7.13
C SER A 121 -32.52 23.62 6.36
N ASP A 122 -31.62 24.59 6.55
CA ASP A 122 -30.32 24.62 5.90
C ASP A 122 -29.39 23.53 6.46
N GLU A 123 -29.44 23.27 7.76
CA GLU A 123 -28.71 22.15 8.40
C GLU A 123 -29.13 20.80 7.80
N VAL A 124 -30.44 20.55 7.69
CA VAL A 124 -30.98 19.31 7.09
C VAL A 124 -30.58 19.19 5.62
N GLN A 125 -30.48 20.31 4.90
CA GLN A 125 -30.00 20.30 3.53
C GLN A 125 -28.50 19.99 3.44
N LEU A 126 -27.69 20.56 4.33
CA LEU A 126 -26.26 20.30 4.42
C LEU A 126 -26.00 18.82 4.74
N ASP A 127 -26.76 18.22 5.65
CA ASP A 127 -26.66 16.80 5.98
C ASP A 127 -26.97 15.90 4.78
N ARG A 128 -27.99 16.25 3.99
CA ARG A 128 -28.31 15.54 2.75
C ARG A 128 -27.18 15.66 1.72
N GLU A 129 -26.58 16.84 1.59
CA GLU A 129 -25.43 17.06 0.70
C GLU A 129 -24.20 16.27 1.16
N LEU A 130 -23.89 16.29 2.45
CA LEU A 130 -22.84 15.48 3.05
C LEU A 130 -23.06 13.99 2.81
N GLU A 131 -24.28 13.50 3.00
CA GLU A 131 -24.60 12.09 2.76
C GLU A 131 -24.47 11.72 1.27
N LYS A 132 -24.87 12.63 0.36
CA LYS A 132 -24.68 12.46 -1.08
C LYS A 132 -23.19 12.38 -1.43
N ILE A 133 -22.36 13.28 -0.91
CA ILE A 133 -20.91 13.27 -1.12
C ILE A 133 -20.29 12.00 -0.54
N ARG A 134 -20.70 11.59 0.66
CA ARG A 134 -20.24 10.35 1.30
C ARG A 134 -20.55 9.13 0.43
N LYS A 135 -21.77 9.02 -0.11
CA LYS A 135 -22.16 7.95 -1.04
C LYS A 135 -21.32 7.96 -2.31
N ASN A 136 -21.10 9.14 -2.90
CA ASN A 136 -20.25 9.29 -4.08
C ASN A 136 -18.80 8.88 -3.80
N LEU A 137 -18.24 9.26 -2.65
CA LEU A 137 -16.89 8.88 -2.24
C LEU A 137 -16.77 7.37 -2.04
N LEU A 138 -17.76 6.73 -1.41
CA LEU A 138 -17.79 5.28 -1.24
C LEU A 138 -17.87 4.55 -2.60
N ALA A 139 -18.71 5.03 -3.52
CA ALA A 139 -18.81 4.48 -4.87
C ALA A 139 -17.49 4.63 -5.64
N ALA A 140 -16.87 5.82 -5.60
CA ALA A 140 -15.56 6.07 -6.21
C ALA A 140 -14.46 5.18 -5.59
N LYS A 141 -14.46 5.02 -4.26
CA LYS A 141 -13.53 4.13 -3.55
C LYS A 141 -13.72 2.68 -3.99
N ALA A 142 -14.94 2.18 -4.04
CA ALA A 142 -15.25 0.82 -4.50
C ALA A 142 -14.79 0.60 -5.96
N MET A 143 -15.06 1.57 -6.85
CA MET A 143 -14.60 1.55 -8.24
C MET A 143 -13.07 1.52 -8.34
N SER A 144 -12.36 2.36 -7.58
CA SER A 144 -10.89 2.37 -7.57
C SER A 144 -10.29 1.03 -7.11
N ILE A 145 -10.94 0.34 -6.15
CA ILE A 145 -10.52 -0.99 -5.71
C ILE A 145 -10.73 -2.00 -6.84
N LYS A 146 -11.89 -1.96 -7.51
CA LYS A 146 -12.18 -2.84 -8.65
C LYS A 146 -11.18 -2.64 -9.81
N LEU A 147 -10.91 -1.39 -10.17
CA LEU A 147 -9.93 -1.06 -11.21
C LEU A 147 -8.54 -1.58 -10.87
N ARG A 148 -8.07 -1.38 -9.62
CA ARG A 148 -6.78 -1.92 -9.17
C ARG A 148 -6.69 -3.45 -9.28
N ARG A 149 -7.78 -4.17 -8.95
CA ARG A 149 -7.82 -5.62 -9.14
C ARG A 149 -7.74 -6.03 -10.60
N GLU A 150 -8.42 -5.30 -11.49
CA GLU A 150 -8.37 -5.59 -12.93
C GLU A 150 -7.02 -5.26 -13.56
N ILE A 151 -6.36 -4.19 -13.10
CA ILE A 151 -4.96 -3.89 -13.48
C ILE A 151 -4.05 -5.06 -13.08
N ALA A 152 -4.10 -5.51 -11.82
CA ALA A 152 -3.28 -6.62 -11.36
C ALA A 152 -3.52 -7.93 -12.15
N LYS A 153 -4.78 -8.24 -12.50
CA LYS A 153 -5.09 -9.40 -13.36
C LYS A 153 -4.51 -9.24 -14.76
N THR A 154 -4.58 -8.03 -15.31
CA THR A 154 -4.07 -7.72 -16.65
C THR A 154 -2.55 -7.82 -16.67
N ASP A 155 -1.86 -7.33 -15.63
CA ASP A 155 -0.40 -7.46 -15.50
C ASP A 155 0.04 -8.94 -15.47
N ILE A 156 -0.70 -9.81 -14.77
CA ILE A 156 -0.43 -11.25 -14.78
C ILE A 156 -0.59 -11.84 -16.18
N ARG A 157 -1.61 -11.43 -16.93
CA ARG A 157 -1.82 -11.88 -18.32
C ARG A 157 -0.70 -11.39 -19.24
N ILE A 158 -0.28 -10.13 -19.09
CA ILE A 158 0.84 -9.56 -19.84
C ILE A 158 2.11 -10.39 -19.60
N ARG A 159 2.46 -10.67 -18.33
CA ARG A 159 3.62 -11.52 -17.99
C ARG A 159 3.56 -12.91 -18.62
N LYS A 160 2.37 -13.53 -18.66
CA LYS A 160 2.20 -14.83 -19.33
C LYS A 160 2.45 -14.74 -20.84
N CYS A 161 1.91 -13.70 -21.49
CA CYS A 161 2.14 -13.46 -22.91
C CYS A 161 3.63 -13.19 -23.20
N GLU A 162 4.32 -12.45 -22.33
CA GLU A 162 5.77 -12.24 -22.43
C GLU A 162 6.55 -13.55 -22.29
N ASN A 163 6.17 -14.41 -21.34
CA ASN A 163 6.77 -15.73 -21.21
C ASN A 163 6.57 -16.59 -22.47
N TYR A 164 5.35 -16.68 -22.99
CA TYR A 164 5.08 -17.42 -24.23
C TYR A 164 5.85 -16.84 -25.43
N LYS A 165 6.00 -15.52 -25.49
CA LYS A 165 6.81 -14.85 -26.52
C LYS A 165 8.28 -15.22 -26.38
N ASN A 166 8.83 -15.27 -25.16
CA ASN A 166 10.20 -15.68 -24.89
C ASN A 166 10.44 -17.16 -25.22
N GLU A 167 9.51 -18.04 -24.84
CA GLU A 167 9.54 -19.47 -25.21
C GLU A 167 9.51 -19.64 -26.74
N PHE A 168 8.63 -18.91 -27.43
CA PHE A 168 8.58 -18.93 -28.88
C PHE A 168 9.88 -18.44 -29.52
N TYR A 169 10.48 -17.37 -29.00
CA TYR A 169 11.79 -16.91 -29.48
C TYR A 169 12.88 -17.95 -29.22
N TYR A 170 12.88 -18.62 -28.07
CA TYR A 170 13.81 -19.70 -27.76
C TYR A 170 13.68 -20.89 -28.72
N LEU A 171 12.45 -21.35 -28.98
CA LEU A 171 12.20 -22.41 -29.96
C LEU A 171 12.60 -21.98 -31.38
N SER A 172 12.36 -20.71 -31.73
CA SER A 172 12.77 -20.14 -33.01
C SER A 172 14.30 -20.03 -33.13
N SER A 173 15.02 -19.71 -32.05
CA SER A 173 16.49 -19.69 -32.05
C SER A 173 17.08 -21.10 -32.10
N LEU A 174 16.49 -22.09 -31.41
CA LEU A 174 16.90 -23.49 -31.50
C LEU A 174 16.80 -24.04 -32.93
N GLY A 175 15.71 -23.69 -33.63
CA GLY A 175 15.56 -24.03 -35.05
C GLY A 175 16.71 -23.51 -35.91
N LYS A 176 17.20 -22.29 -35.63
CA LYS A 176 18.37 -21.70 -36.30
C LYS A 176 19.68 -22.37 -35.89
N GLU A 177 19.85 -22.70 -34.61
CA GLU A 177 21.08 -23.28 -34.05
C GLU A 177 21.33 -24.72 -34.55
N HIS A 178 20.26 -25.51 -34.71
CA HIS A 178 20.32 -26.84 -35.31
C HIS A 178 20.21 -26.84 -36.85
N ASN A 179 20.28 -25.66 -37.48
CA ASN A 179 20.20 -25.46 -38.93
C ASN A 179 18.96 -26.12 -39.57
N VAL A 180 17.86 -26.16 -38.82
CA VAL A 180 16.58 -26.71 -39.28
C VAL A 180 15.82 -25.59 -39.99
N LEU A 181 15.43 -25.85 -41.23
CA LEU A 181 14.62 -24.90 -42.01
C LEU A 181 13.32 -24.57 -41.26
N PRO A 182 12.80 -23.33 -41.36
CA PRO A 182 11.48 -22.99 -40.82
C PRO A 182 10.43 -24.02 -41.27
N LEU A 183 9.53 -24.43 -40.36
CA LEU A 183 8.56 -25.50 -40.63
C LEU A 183 7.85 -25.40 -42.00
N PRO A 184 7.42 -24.21 -42.47
CA PRO A 184 6.79 -24.09 -43.78
C PRO A 184 7.74 -24.43 -44.95
N GLU A 185 9.02 -24.09 -44.82
CA GLU A 185 10.03 -24.32 -45.85
C GLU A 185 10.51 -25.78 -45.84
N ALA A 186 10.67 -26.38 -44.66
CA ALA A 186 10.96 -27.80 -44.50
C ALA A 186 9.87 -28.69 -45.14
N LEU A 187 8.59 -28.34 -44.91
CA LEU A 187 7.45 -29.04 -45.51
C LEU A 187 7.44 -28.91 -47.04
N ARG A 188 7.76 -27.73 -47.58
CA ARG A 188 7.86 -27.52 -49.04
C ARG A 188 8.98 -28.35 -49.66
N VAL A 189 10.14 -28.40 -49.00
CA VAL A 189 11.28 -29.20 -49.44
C VAL A 189 10.94 -30.70 -49.41
N LEU A 190 10.36 -31.19 -48.32
CA LEU A 190 9.88 -32.58 -48.24
C LEU A 190 8.83 -32.91 -49.30
N GLN A 191 7.89 -32.01 -49.54
CA GLN A 191 6.87 -32.19 -50.59
C GLN A 191 7.53 -32.26 -51.98
N ASN A 192 8.50 -31.40 -52.26
CA ASN A 192 9.26 -31.44 -53.51
C ASN A 192 10.08 -32.74 -53.64
N HIS A 193 10.72 -33.20 -52.57
CA HIS A 193 11.44 -34.49 -52.58
C HIS A 193 10.50 -35.66 -52.77
N LEU A 194 9.34 -35.71 -52.09
CA LEU A 194 8.33 -36.74 -52.28
C LEU A 194 7.79 -36.72 -53.71
N GLN A 195 7.56 -35.54 -54.28
CA GLN A 195 7.14 -35.42 -55.66
C GLN A 195 8.24 -35.89 -56.62
N THR A 196 9.50 -35.62 -56.32
CA THR A 196 10.65 -36.08 -57.12
C THR A 196 10.81 -37.59 -57.03
N ILE A 197 10.70 -38.18 -55.84
CA ILE A 197 10.71 -39.63 -55.63
C ILE A 197 9.53 -40.27 -56.37
N LYS A 198 8.34 -39.69 -56.27
CA LYS A 198 7.15 -40.15 -57.02
C LYS A 198 7.37 -40.10 -58.52
N ASN A 199 8.00 -39.05 -59.03
CA ASN A 199 8.33 -38.88 -60.44
C ASN A 199 9.49 -39.78 -60.91
N ILE A 200 10.37 -40.22 -60.01
CA ILE A 200 11.44 -41.21 -60.28
C ILE A 200 10.89 -42.63 -60.20
N TYR A 201 9.89 -42.87 -59.36
CA TYR A 201 9.28 -44.19 -59.19
C TYR A 201 8.25 -44.49 -60.27
N SER A 202 7.49 -43.50 -60.75
CA SER A 202 6.48 -43.68 -61.80
C SER A 202 7.01 -44.28 -63.11
N PRO A 203 8.23 -43.96 -63.61
CA PRO A 203 8.83 -44.60 -64.77
C PRO A 203 9.33 -46.02 -64.46
N LEU A 204 9.79 -46.28 -63.23
CA LEU A 204 10.23 -47.61 -62.78
C LEU A 204 9.05 -48.58 -62.65
N GLU A 205 7.91 -48.11 -62.14
CA GLU A 205 6.68 -48.88 -62.02
C GLU A 205 6.12 -49.28 -63.40
N THR A 206 6.29 -48.42 -64.42
CA THR A 206 5.97 -48.76 -65.83
C THR A 206 6.98 -49.66 -66.52
N LYS A 207 8.27 -49.65 -66.13
CA LYS A 207 9.31 -50.50 -66.76
C LYS A 207 9.44 -51.87 -66.10
N TYR A 208 9.14 -51.99 -64.81
CA TYR A 208 9.19 -53.22 -64.03
C TYR A 208 8.03 -53.22 -63.03
N PRO A 209 6.84 -53.75 -63.38
CA PRO A 209 5.74 -53.84 -62.43
C PRO A 209 6.15 -54.73 -61.25
N LEU A 210 5.69 -54.42 -60.03
CA LEU A 210 5.99 -55.18 -58.80
C LEU A 210 5.69 -56.69 -58.91
N SER A 211 4.86 -57.09 -59.87
CA SER A 211 4.52 -58.48 -60.20
C SER A 211 5.61 -59.23 -60.99
N SER A 212 6.66 -58.56 -61.46
CA SER A 212 7.76 -59.14 -62.26
C SER A 212 9.07 -59.30 -61.49
N LEU A 213 9.11 -58.87 -60.22
CA LEU A 213 10.23 -59.15 -59.32
C LEU A 213 10.23 -60.65 -58.97
N PRO A 214 11.36 -61.36 -59.08
CA PRO A 214 11.47 -62.71 -58.55
C PRO A 214 11.19 -62.64 -57.05
N THR A 215 10.22 -63.42 -56.57
CA THR A 215 9.99 -63.60 -55.14
C THR A 215 11.26 -64.14 -54.51
N LEU A 216 11.91 -63.33 -53.66
CA LEU A 216 12.98 -63.82 -52.80
C LEU A 216 12.40 -64.88 -51.86
N PRO A 217 13.08 -66.03 -51.66
CA PRO A 217 12.64 -66.99 -50.67
C PRO A 217 12.62 -66.33 -49.29
N PRO A 218 11.67 -66.70 -48.43
CA PRO A 218 11.55 -66.07 -47.13
C PRO A 218 12.60 -66.67 -46.22
N SER A 219 13.62 -65.89 -45.83
CA SER A 219 14.24 -66.20 -44.55
C SER A 219 14.93 -65.00 -43.91
N SER A 220 14.47 -64.76 -42.69
CA SER A 220 15.26 -64.41 -41.50
C SER A 220 16.68 -63.88 -41.72
N SER A 221 16.89 -62.69 -41.16
CA SER A 221 18.17 -62.10 -40.78
C SER A 221 18.96 -61.42 -41.91
N PHE A 222 19.04 -60.10 -41.79
CA PHE A 222 20.19 -59.24 -42.12
C PHE A 222 21.30 -59.88 -42.96
N ASP A 223 21.14 -59.95 -44.29
CA ASP A 223 22.09 -59.41 -45.28
C ASP A 223 21.53 -59.58 -46.71
N SER A 224 20.39 -58.92 -46.98
CA SER A 224 19.64 -59.08 -48.24
C SER A 224 20.39 -58.55 -49.47
N ARG A 225 21.48 -57.79 -49.29
CA ARG A 225 22.24 -57.22 -50.40
C ARG A 225 23.19 -58.26 -51.02
N MET A 226 23.84 -59.07 -50.19
CA MET A 226 24.77 -60.10 -50.68
C MET A 226 24.05 -61.27 -51.34
N GLU A 227 22.87 -61.65 -50.85
CA GLU A 227 22.01 -62.65 -51.50
C GLU A 227 21.43 -62.17 -52.84
N TYR A 228 21.06 -60.89 -52.94
CA TYR A 228 20.57 -60.35 -54.21
C TYR A 228 21.69 -60.26 -55.26
N LEU A 229 22.90 -59.89 -54.85
CA LEU A 229 24.06 -59.83 -55.75
C LEU A 229 24.51 -61.22 -56.21
N SER A 230 24.48 -62.24 -55.34
CA SER A 230 24.78 -63.63 -55.74
C SER A 230 23.73 -64.19 -56.71
N PHE A 231 22.44 -63.90 -56.49
CA PHE A 231 21.35 -64.31 -57.38
C PHE A 231 21.42 -63.66 -58.78
N ILE A 232 21.71 -62.36 -58.86
CA ILE A 232 21.86 -61.67 -60.14
C ILE A 232 23.10 -62.16 -60.90
N ALA A 233 24.22 -62.42 -60.19
CA ALA A 233 25.42 -62.98 -60.80
C ALA A 233 25.18 -64.36 -61.42
N GLN A 234 24.42 -65.24 -60.74
CA GLN A 234 24.06 -66.57 -61.25
C GLN A 234 23.15 -66.48 -62.49
N LYS A 235 22.19 -65.56 -62.50
CA LYS A 235 21.28 -65.37 -63.64
C LYS A 235 21.97 -64.81 -64.88
N GLN A 236 23.02 -64.02 -64.71
CA GLN A 236 23.83 -63.52 -65.83
C GLN A 236 24.70 -64.61 -66.45
N THR A 237 25.19 -65.58 -65.67
CA THR A 237 25.93 -66.73 -66.22
C THR A 237 25.06 -67.68 -67.04
N GLU A 238 23.77 -67.82 -66.73
CA GLU A 238 22.81 -68.64 -67.50
C GLU A 238 22.42 -68.01 -68.84
N ASN A 239 22.41 -66.67 -68.94
CA ASN A 239 22.02 -65.96 -70.17
C ASN A 239 23.14 -65.90 -71.23
N ILE A 240 24.38 -66.22 -70.87
CA ILE A 240 25.53 -66.27 -71.80
C ILE A 240 25.51 -67.55 -72.66
N TRP A 241 24.74 -68.58 -72.27
CA TRP A 241 24.68 -69.89 -72.96
C TRP A 241 23.38 -70.17 -73.74
N GLY A 242 22.51 -69.15 -73.94
CA GLY A 242 21.12 -69.33 -74.41
C GLY A 242 20.81 -69.11 -75.91
N LYS A 243 21.78 -68.91 -76.81
CA LYS A 243 21.53 -68.92 -78.28
C LYS A 243 22.60 -69.73 -79.01
N GLY A 244 22.35 -71.03 -79.12
CA GLY A 244 23.11 -71.97 -79.93
C GLY A 244 22.67 -73.39 -79.60
N GLY A 245 21.69 -73.91 -80.36
CA GLY A 245 21.21 -75.28 -80.18
C GLY A 245 22.34 -76.29 -80.38
N GLY A 246 22.47 -77.22 -79.43
CA GLY A 246 23.40 -78.34 -79.53
C GLY A 246 23.25 -79.28 -78.34
N ARG A 247 22.47 -80.36 -78.52
CA ARG A 247 22.47 -81.55 -77.64
C ARG A 247 23.90 -81.95 -77.28
N VAL A 248 24.23 -82.09 -75.99
CA VAL A 248 25.00 -83.25 -75.49
C VAL A 248 24.65 -83.57 -74.02
N ARG A 249 24.04 -84.74 -73.88
CA ARG A 249 24.07 -85.79 -72.83
C ARG A 249 24.70 -85.50 -71.46
N ASN A 250 23.93 -85.93 -70.45
CA ASN A 250 24.32 -86.58 -69.19
C ASN A 250 25.82 -86.75 -68.88
N ALA A 251 26.22 -86.31 -67.68
CA ALA A 251 27.05 -87.13 -66.81
C ALA A 251 26.81 -86.76 -65.33
N ARG A 252 26.51 -87.79 -64.53
CA ARG A 252 26.78 -87.84 -63.10
C ARG A 252 28.26 -87.58 -62.85
N ILE A 253 28.57 -86.89 -61.74
CA ILE A 253 29.32 -87.38 -60.56
C ILE A 253 28.86 -86.53 -59.39
#